data_AF-A0A938N6C9-F1
#
_entry.id   AF-A0A938N6C9-F1
#
_cell.length_a   1.000
_cell.length_b   1.000
_cell.length_c   1.000
_cell.angle_alpha   90.00
_cell.angle_beta   90.00
_cell.angle_gamma   90.00
#
_symmetry.space_group_name_H-M   'P 1'
#
loop_
_entity.id
_entity.type
_entity.pdbx_description
1 polymer ?
#
loop_
_entity_poly.entity_id
_entity_poly.type
_entity_poly.pdbx_seq_one_letter_code
_entity_poly.pdbx_strand_id
1 'polypeptide(L)'
;MHTLFLIAALGCIELPAVFSDHMVLQRDRPIMVWGRASPGAQVTVRFGDADPQECFASSDGSWRVMLPAEAAQQAPRSLRVTGDGSELVINDVLVGEVWLCGGQSNMEWTVNGSADPQSERARSAGRPTIRAIKVPHTLAGAPAFTTEAAWRICTPETVGDVTAVGWAMATDLQDALDGVPIGILDINWGGTRIEPWIDATTLGACPVTHDAVSQANDAAASDPAKEGERDQRFAGMYNAMIAPFVPYGIRGAVWYQGESNAGQAEAYRTLLPALVSSWRAAFGQPQMPFGVVQLAAFMKASDEPAQGGWAHLRDAQLEAAQCDPKVGLAITTDIGDADDIHPRNKREVGRRLALWALDAAYAKRSWPRAGPPITVSRAQSMVDGSLRRRLIVSFDDLGGPMRTRDHAQPDGFAIAGEDGRFVWAHATISGASVILWSPEVPDPVSVRYAWSDNPTRANLMDGRGMPIGPFRSDRPARDAACDAWLRQR
;
A
#
# COMPACT_ATOMS: atom_id res chain seq x y z
N MET A 1 35.39 -11.47 53.47
CA MET A 1 34.41 -10.55 52.82
C MET A 1 35.00 -10.15 51.47
N HIS A 2 34.55 -10.80 50.38
CA HIS A 2 34.86 -10.33 49.03
C HIS A 2 33.72 -9.40 48.62
N THR A 3 34.00 -8.10 48.62
CA THR A 3 33.08 -7.08 48.14
C THR A 3 33.04 -7.18 46.62
N LEU A 4 31.97 -7.77 46.07
CA LEU A 4 31.64 -7.64 44.66
C LEU A 4 31.31 -6.17 44.41
N PHE A 5 32.20 -5.45 43.73
CA PHE A 5 31.82 -4.21 43.06
C PHE A 5 30.96 -4.60 41.86
N LEU A 6 29.63 -4.49 42.01
CA LEU A 6 28.77 -4.31 40.85
C LEU A 6 29.19 -2.99 40.21
N ILE A 7 29.92 -3.05 39.10
CA ILE A 7 29.95 -1.94 38.16
C ILE A 7 28.53 -1.93 37.59
N ALA A 8 27.64 -1.11 38.14
CA ALA A 8 26.41 -0.76 37.47
C ALA A 8 26.83 -0.16 36.12
N ALA A 9 26.48 -0.84 35.01
CA ALA A 9 26.53 -0.19 33.73
C ALA A 9 25.69 1.09 33.88
N LEU A 10 26.28 2.25 33.59
CA LEU A 10 25.53 3.49 33.45
C LEU A 10 24.58 3.26 32.28
N GLY A 11 23.33 2.91 32.59
CA GLY A 11 22.28 2.80 31.59
C GLY A 11 22.05 4.17 30.96
N CYS A 12 21.74 4.18 29.67
CA CYS A 12 21.34 5.38 28.96
C CYS A 12 20.00 5.13 28.29
N ILE A 13 19.25 6.22 28.06
CA ILE A 13 18.04 6.14 27.26
C ILE A 13 18.42 5.77 25.82
N GLU A 14 17.72 4.79 25.27
CA GLU A 14 17.78 4.40 23.86
C GLU A 14 16.43 4.67 23.19
N LEU A 15 16.45 5.29 22.02
CA LEU A 15 15.28 5.51 21.17
C LEU A 15 15.45 4.76 19.86
N PRO A 16 14.38 4.23 19.25
CA PRO A 16 14.44 3.72 17.89
C PRO A 16 14.71 4.88 16.91
N ALA A 17 15.34 4.56 15.78
CA ALA A 17 15.90 5.56 14.86
C ALA A 17 14.85 6.45 14.16
N VAL A 18 13.56 6.08 14.21
CA VAL A 18 12.46 6.96 13.77
C VAL A 18 12.41 8.27 14.56
N PHE A 19 12.92 8.28 15.80
CA PHE A 19 13.12 9.48 16.59
C PHE A 19 14.51 10.08 16.30
N SER A 20 14.61 10.79 15.19
CA SER A 20 15.81 11.52 14.78
C SER A 20 15.48 12.97 14.46
N ASP A 21 16.51 13.81 14.38
CA ASP A 21 16.36 15.18 13.87
C ASP A 21 15.61 15.19 12.54
N HIS A 22 14.85 16.26 12.29
CA HIS A 22 14.00 16.41 11.12
C HIS A 22 12.77 15.47 11.08
N MET A 23 12.39 14.77 12.14
CA MET A 23 11.20 13.93 12.09
C MET A 23 9.87 14.69 11.87
N VAL A 24 8.85 13.99 11.37
CA VAL A 24 7.47 14.49 11.25
C VAL A 24 6.55 13.62 12.09
N LEU A 25 5.93 14.19 13.12
CA LEU A 25 4.93 13.53 13.97
C LEU A 25 3.54 13.58 13.32
N GLN A 26 2.75 12.53 13.52
CA GLN A 26 1.37 12.49 13.02
C GLN A 26 0.45 13.41 13.83
N ARG A 27 -0.26 14.29 13.13
CA ARG A 27 -1.26 15.21 13.71
C ARG A 27 -2.56 14.51 14.09
N ASP A 28 -3.35 15.20 14.91
CA ASP A 28 -4.72 14.87 15.32
C ASP A 28 -4.87 13.51 16.00
N ARG A 29 -3.77 12.99 16.56
CA ARG A 29 -3.71 11.72 17.28
C ARG A 29 -2.73 11.83 18.45
N PRO A 30 -2.97 11.10 19.56
CA PRO A 30 -1.99 10.99 20.61
C PRO A 30 -0.64 10.51 20.06
N ILE A 31 0.44 11.12 20.54
CA ILE A 31 1.79 10.87 20.03
C ILE A 31 2.48 9.87 20.96
N MET A 32 2.72 8.66 20.47
CA MET A 32 3.46 7.65 21.20
C MET A 32 4.96 7.92 21.09
N VAL A 33 5.64 8.04 22.23
CA VAL A 33 7.10 8.05 22.33
C VAL A 33 7.53 6.85 23.16
N TRP A 34 8.49 6.07 22.68
CA TRP A 34 8.93 4.85 23.33
C TRP A 34 10.42 4.62 23.16
N GLY A 35 10.98 3.76 24.01
CA GLY A 35 12.39 3.44 23.99
C GLY A 35 12.77 2.37 24.99
N ARG A 36 14.06 2.31 25.31
CA ARG A 36 14.64 1.47 26.37
C ARG A 36 15.40 2.34 27.37
N ALA A 37 15.45 1.87 28.61
CA ALA A 37 16.23 2.43 29.71
C ALA A 37 16.47 1.33 30.76
N SER A 38 17.28 1.61 31.79
CA SER A 38 17.43 0.69 32.92
C SER A 38 16.07 0.37 33.56
N PRO A 39 15.79 -0.90 33.96
CA PRO A 39 14.55 -1.27 34.60
C PRO A 39 14.21 -0.39 35.82
N GLY A 40 12.99 0.14 35.88
CA GLY A 40 12.55 1.04 36.93
C GLY A 40 13.06 2.48 36.84
N ALA A 41 13.87 2.83 35.83
CA ALA A 41 14.28 4.21 35.59
C ALA A 41 13.06 5.09 35.25
N GLN A 42 13.00 6.27 35.85
CA GLN A 42 12.04 7.29 35.45
C GLN A 42 12.51 7.95 34.15
N VAL A 43 11.59 8.08 33.20
CA VAL A 43 11.78 8.74 31.91
C VAL A 43 10.76 9.86 31.78
N THR A 44 11.24 11.04 31.40
CA THR A 44 10.45 12.25 31.18
C THR A 44 10.57 12.66 29.72
N VAL A 45 9.44 12.91 29.07
CA VAL A 45 9.36 13.33 27.66
C VAL A 45 8.64 14.66 27.55
N ARG A 46 9.22 15.60 26.79
CA ARG A 46 8.66 16.92 26.55
C ARG A 46 8.71 17.28 25.07
N PHE A 47 7.61 17.76 24.52
CA PHE A 47 7.53 18.24 23.14
C PHE A 47 7.31 19.76 23.08
N GLY A 48 8.32 20.49 22.59
CA GLY A 48 8.36 21.95 22.65
C GLY A 48 8.20 22.47 24.08
N ASP A 49 7.32 23.45 24.26
CA ASP A 49 7.05 24.08 25.55
C ASP A 49 5.94 23.38 26.35
N ALA A 50 5.32 22.32 25.81
CA ALA A 50 4.24 21.59 26.47
C ALA A 50 4.67 20.99 27.81
N ASP A 51 3.71 20.65 28.67
CA ASP A 51 3.99 20.01 29.94
C ASP A 51 4.65 18.62 29.73
N PRO A 52 5.71 18.30 30.49
CA PRO A 52 6.37 17.01 30.37
C PRO A 52 5.44 15.88 30.80
N GLN A 53 5.59 14.73 30.16
CA GLN A 53 4.95 13.48 30.55
C GLN A 53 6.00 12.51 31.08
N GLU A 54 5.63 11.72 32.08
CA GLU A 54 6.56 10.82 32.78
C GLU A 54 6.08 9.37 32.75
N CYS A 55 7.03 8.45 32.73
CA CYS A 55 6.77 7.02 32.89
C CYS A 55 7.96 6.34 33.58
N PHE A 56 7.77 5.10 34.01
CA PHE A 56 8.86 4.25 34.50
C PHE A 56 9.12 3.13 33.50
N ALA A 57 10.40 2.81 33.27
CA ALA A 57 10.79 1.66 32.50
C ALA A 57 10.33 0.36 33.18
N SER A 58 9.79 -0.55 32.38
CA SER A 58 9.32 -1.86 32.80
C SER A 58 10.49 -2.76 33.23
N SER A 59 10.20 -3.94 33.76
CA SER A 59 11.22 -4.91 34.20
C SER A 59 12.15 -5.39 33.07
N ASP A 60 11.71 -5.30 31.82
CA ASP A 60 12.48 -5.62 30.62
C ASP A 60 13.22 -4.39 30.03
N GLY A 61 13.16 -3.24 30.71
CA GLY A 61 13.76 -1.98 30.28
C GLY A 61 12.94 -1.19 29.26
N SER A 62 11.81 -1.72 28.77
CA SER A 62 10.95 -0.99 27.82
C SER A 62 10.16 0.12 28.52
N TRP A 63 10.04 1.27 27.88
CA TRP A 63 9.21 2.37 28.35
C TRP A 63 8.44 3.01 27.20
N ARG A 64 7.30 3.61 27.51
CA ARG A 64 6.52 4.40 26.57
C ARG A 64 5.68 5.44 27.28
N VAL A 65 5.41 6.54 26.60
CA VAL A 65 4.56 7.62 27.06
C VAL A 65 3.70 8.13 25.91
N MET A 66 2.50 8.59 26.26
CA MET A 66 1.55 9.16 25.32
C MET A 66 1.52 10.68 25.52
N LEU A 67 2.00 11.43 24.54
CA LEU A 67 1.83 12.88 24.54
C LEU A 67 0.45 13.25 23.95
N PRO A 68 -0.12 14.41 24.33
CA PRO A 68 -1.37 14.91 23.74
C PRO A 68 -1.31 15.00 22.21
N ALA A 69 -2.49 14.94 21.59
CA ALA A 69 -2.61 15.16 20.16
C ALA A 69 -2.31 16.62 19.79
N GLU A 70 -1.64 16.81 18.67
CA GLU A 70 -1.22 18.12 18.17
C GLU A 70 -1.82 18.37 16.78
N ALA A 71 -2.21 19.61 16.52
CA ALA A 71 -2.62 20.03 15.17
C ALA A 71 -1.39 20.14 14.24
N ALA A 72 -1.62 20.18 12.93
CA ALA A 72 -0.53 20.40 11.97
C ALA A 72 0.23 21.69 12.29
N GLN A 73 1.57 21.64 12.26
CA GLN A 73 2.39 22.82 12.44
C GLN A 73 3.68 22.74 11.64
N GLN A 74 3.93 23.80 10.86
CA GLN A 74 5.14 23.95 10.04
C GLN A 74 6.33 24.54 10.83
N ALA A 75 6.06 25.16 11.98
CA ALA A 75 7.11 25.68 12.85
C ALA A 75 7.79 24.53 13.61
N PRO A 76 9.13 24.39 13.50
CA PRO A 76 9.85 23.32 14.14
C PRO A 76 9.91 23.47 15.66
N ARG A 77 9.80 22.34 16.36
CA ARG A 77 9.97 22.21 17.81
C ARG A 77 11.03 21.15 18.13
N SER A 78 11.38 20.99 19.40
CA SER A 78 12.24 19.90 19.87
C SER A 78 11.44 18.87 20.67
N LEU A 79 11.83 17.60 20.57
CA LEU A 79 11.38 16.53 21.45
C LEU A 79 12.55 16.16 22.38
N ARG A 80 12.36 16.36 23.68
CA ARG A 80 13.38 16.11 24.71
C ARG A 80 12.98 14.90 25.53
N VAL A 81 13.91 13.97 25.71
CA VAL A 81 13.75 12.77 26.53
C VAL A 81 14.86 12.75 27.56
N THR A 82 14.52 12.82 28.84
CA THR A 82 15.46 12.82 29.96
C THR A 82 15.17 11.67 30.91
N GLY A 83 16.20 11.06 31.48
CA GLY A 83 16.04 9.89 32.34
C GLY A 83 17.28 9.01 32.29
N ASP A 84 17.39 8.08 33.24
CA ASP A 84 18.51 7.14 33.32
C ASP A 84 19.90 7.83 33.21
N GLY A 85 20.07 8.99 33.86
CA GLY A 85 21.32 9.77 33.82
C GLY A 85 21.69 10.38 32.46
N SER A 86 20.78 10.39 31.48
CA SER A 86 21.01 10.87 30.11
C SER A 86 19.91 11.83 29.63
N GLU A 87 20.25 12.60 28.60
CA GLU A 87 19.32 13.49 27.89
C GLU A 87 19.51 13.32 26.39
N LEU A 88 18.41 13.08 25.68
CA LEU A 88 18.33 13.09 24.23
C LEU A 88 17.45 14.25 23.79
N VAL A 89 17.93 15.02 22.81
CA VAL A 89 17.18 16.14 22.22
C VAL A 89 17.10 15.91 20.72
N ILE A 90 15.89 15.76 20.22
CA ILE A 90 15.59 15.65 18.80
C ILE A 90 15.11 17.02 18.33
N ASN A 91 15.80 17.58 17.35
CA ASN A 91 15.59 18.92 16.84
C ASN A 91 14.82 18.90 15.53
N ASP A 92 14.27 20.07 15.19
CA ASP A 92 13.54 20.27 13.94
C ASP A 92 12.39 19.26 13.77
N VAL A 93 11.53 19.12 14.77
CA VAL A 93 10.37 18.22 14.74
C VAL A 93 9.14 18.97 14.23
N LEU A 94 8.50 18.46 13.17
CA LEU A 94 7.24 18.98 12.64
C LEU A 94 6.05 18.12 13.05
N VAL A 95 4.84 18.68 12.95
CA VAL A 95 3.59 17.94 13.12
C VAL A 95 2.77 18.01 11.83
N GLY A 96 2.39 16.87 11.27
CA GLY A 96 1.77 16.80 9.95
C GLY A 96 1.18 15.42 9.66
N GLU A 97 1.26 14.98 8.41
CA GLU A 97 0.79 13.65 8.00
C GLU A 97 1.96 12.70 7.79
N VAL A 98 1.85 11.47 8.26
CA VAL A 98 2.88 10.45 8.05
C VAL A 98 2.28 9.28 7.27
N TRP A 99 2.92 8.93 6.16
CA TRP A 99 2.48 7.85 5.27
C TRP A 99 3.56 6.81 5.09
N LEU A 100 3.19 5.54 5.26
CA LEU A 100 4.07 4.40 5.00
C LEU A 100 3.96 3.99 3.53
N CYS A 101 5.08 4.02 2.81
CA CYS A 101 5.19 3.65 1.40
C CYS A 101 5.86 2.28 1.26
N GLY A 102 5.03 1.24 1.20
CA GLY A 102 5.41 -0.16 1.17
C GLY A 102 5.39 -0.81 -0.22
N GLY A 103 6.23 -1.81 -0.43
CA GLY A 103 6.11 -2.68 -1.60
C GLY A 103 7.45 -3.15 -2.15
N GLN A 104 7.48 -3.41 -3.47
CA GLN A 104 8.67 -3.87 -4.17
C GLN A 104 9.26 -2.79 -5.10
N SER A 105 9.93 -3.21 -6.17
CA SER A 105 10.75 -2.36 -7.05
C SER A 105 10.00 -1.17 -7.63
N ASN A 106 8.70 -1.30 -7.89
CA ASN A 106 7.87 -0.21 -8.39
C ASN A 106 7.53 0.86 -7.33
N MET A 107 7.47 0.49 -6.04
CA MET A 107 7.46 1.44 -4.92
C MET A 107 8.85 2.03 -4.67
N GLU A 108 9.89 1.19 -4.70
CA GLU A 108 11.30 1.59 -4.50
C GLU A 108 11.81 2.55 -5.57
N TRP A 109 11.19 2.52 -6.75
CA TRP A 109 11.59 3.31 -7.90
C TRP A 109 11.78 4.79 -7.52
N THR A 110 12.99 5.28 -7.68
CA THR A 110 13.37 6.58 -7.13
C THR A 110 12.94 7.72 -8.02
N VAL A 111 12.88 8.94 -7.45
CA VAL A 111 12.64 10.17 -8.22
C VAL A 111 13.62 10.29 -9.38
N ASN A 112 14.89 9.94 -9.21
CA ASN A 112 15.90 9.95 -10.27
C ASN A 112 15.59 9.00 -11.43
N GLY A 113 14.91 7.88 -11.16
CA GLY A 113 14.50 6.92 -12.18
C GLY A 113 13.16 7.26 -12.86
N SER A 114 12.43 8.28 -12.39
CA SER A 114 11.12 8.63 -12.91
C SER A 114 11.19 9.23 -14.33
N ALA A 115 10.03 9.43 -14.97
CA ALA A 115 9.96 9.94 -16.34
C ALA A 115 10.50 11.38 -16.50
N ASP A 116 10.37 12.23 -15.47
CA ASP A 116 10.83 13.62 -15.47
C ASP A 116 11.48 13.97 -14.12
N PRO A 117 12.68 13.44 -13.85
CA PRO A 117 13.34 13.61 -12.55
C PRO A 117 13.72 15.07 -12.27
N GLN A 118 13.98 15.88 -13.30
CA GLN A 118 14.34 17.30 -13.13
C GLN A 118 13.15 18.10 -12.61
N SER A 119 11.95 17.89 -13.16
CA SER A 119 10.72 18.54 -12.69
C SER A 119 10.41 18.15 -11.25
N GLU A 120 10.50 16.86 -10.91
CA GLU A 120 10.24 16.40 -9.54
C GLU A 120 11.27 16.95 -8.53
N ARG A 121 12.55 17.04 -8.91
CA ARG A 121 13.58 17.73 -8.10
C ARG A 121 13.27 19.21 -7.92
N ALA A 122 12.88 19.91 -8.99
CA ALA A 122 12.52 21.32 -8.92
C ALA A 122 11.32 21.57 -7.98
N ARG A 123 10.32 20.68 -7.97
CA ARG A 123 9.17 20.75 -7.04
C ARG A 123 9.57 20.70 -5.57
N SER A 124 10.69 20.04 -5.24
CA SER A 124 11.15 19.94 -3.85
C SER A 124 11.73 21.23 -3.28
N ALA A 125 12.22 22.15 -4.12
CA ALA A 125 12.80 23.42 -3.67
C ALA A 125 11.81 24.30 -2.89
N GLY A 126 10.51 24.19 -3.17
CA GLY A 126 9.45 24.92 -2.47
C GLY A 126 8.80 24.15 -1.31
N ARG A 127 9.34 22.99 -0.90
CA ARG A 127 8.66 22.05 0.01
C ARG A 127 9.57 21.53 1.14
N PRO A 128 10.21 22.41 1.93
CA PRO A 128 11.14 22.00 3.00
C PRO A 128 10.45 21.21 4.14
N THR A 129 9.12 21.20 4.18
CA THR A 129 8.30 20.49 5.17
C THR A 129 7.88 19.08 4.71
N ILE A 130 8.31 18.63 3.53
CA ILE A 130 8.25 17.21 3.14
C ILE A 130 9.57 16.54 3.51
N ARG A 131 9.47 15.42 4.24
CA ARG A 131 10.62 14.70 4.78
C ARG A 131 10.44 13.21 4.59
N ALA A 132 11.55 12.50 4.44
CA ALA A 132 11.52 11.06 4.19
C ALA A 132 12.52 10.33 5.07
N ILE A 133 12.17 9.11 5.47
CA ILE A 133 13.09 8.12 6.01
C ILE A 133 13.15 6.96 5.03
N LYS A 134 14.36 6.63 4.56
CA LYS A 134 14.59 5.48 3.67
C LYS A 134 15.16 4.34 4.49
N VAL A 135 14.43 3.23 4.53
CA VAL A 135 14.79 2.06 5.34
C VAL A 135 15.74 1.16 4.55
N PRO A 136 16.87 0.72 5.13
CA PRO A 136 17.76 -0.20 4.45
C PRO A 136 17.11 -1.56 4.28
N HIS A 137 17.48 -2.26 3.21
CA HIS A 137 17.05 -3.64 2.97
C HIS A 137 17.72 -4.57 3.99
N THR A 138 16.93 -5.11 4.90
CA THR A 138 17.43 -5.98 5.96
C THR A 138 16.36 -6.97 6.43
N LEU A 139 16.79 -8.05 7.07
CA LEU A 139 15.95 -9.12 7.58
C LEU A 139 16.28 -9.37 9.05
N ALA A 140 15.27 -9.80 9.81
CA ALA A 140 15.43 -10.17 11.20
C ALA A 140 14.48 -11.32 11.55
N GLY A 141 14.98 -12.33 12.27
CA GLY A 141 14.16 -13.46 12.73
C GLY A 141 13.13 -13.10 13.79
N ALA A 142 13.26 -11.94 14.44
CA ALA A 142 12.31 -11.40 15.41
C ALA A 142 12.15 -9.87 15.23
N PRO A 143 11.02 -9.28 15.67
CA PRO A 143 10.79 -7.84 15.59
C PRO A 143 11.96 -7.02 16.14
N ALA A 144 12.60 -6.26 15.27
CA ALA A 144 13.72 -5.40 15.62
C ALA A 144 13.22 -4.15 16.34
N PHE A 145 13.97 -3.71 17.36
CA PHE A 145 13.66 -2.48 18.10
C PHE A 145 13.91 -1.23 17.26
N THR A 146 14.94 -1.25 16.41
CA THR A 146 15.38 -0.11 15.60
C THR A 146 15.93 -0.59 14.26
N THR A 147 16.17 0.34 13.34
CA THR A 147 16.81 0.10 12.05
C THR A 147 17.73 1.27 11.71
N GLU A 148 18.73 1.07 10.84
CA GLU A 148 19.69 2.12 10.46
C GLU A 148 19.07 3.08 9.43
N ALA A 149 18.18 3.96 9.89
CA ALA A 149 17.50 4.93 9.06
C ALA A 149 17.31 6.26 9.81
N ALA A 150 17.32 7.38 9.09
CA ALA A 150 17.13 8.70 9.67
C ALA A 150 16.28 9.57 8.75
N TRP A 151 15.57 10.53 9.34
CA TRP A 151 14.79 11.51 8.58
C TRP A 151 15.70 12.46 7.80
N ARG A 152 15.30 12.77 6.57
CA ARG A 152 15.97 13.73 5.69
C ARG A 152 14.94 14.68 5.11
N ILE A 153 15.31 15.96 5.04
CA ILE A 153 14.54 16.97 4.31
C ILE A 153 14.63 16.64 2.82
N CYS A 154 13.50 16.67 2.10
CA CYS A 154 13.47 16.48 0.65
C CYS A 154 13.83 17.81 -0.05
N THR A 155 15.10 17.97 -0.42
CA THR A 155 15.62 19.08 -1.22
C THR A 155 15.95 18.60 -2.64
N PRO A 156 16.26 19.51 -3.60
CA PRO A 156 16.65 19.11 -4.96
C PRO A 156 17.85 18.14 -5.00
N GLU A 157 18.69 18.15 -3.97
CA GLU A 157 19.86 17.29 -3.80
C GLU A 157 19.52 15.92 -3.21
N THR A 158 18.56 15.85 -2.29
CA THR A 158 18.27 14.62 -1.53
C THR A 158 17.06 13.84 -2.04
N VAL A 159 16.09 14.52 -2.67
CA VAL A 159 14.82 13.91 -3.10
C VAL A 159 15.01 12.84 -4.17
N GLY A 160 16.13 12.88 -4.90
CA GLY A 160 16.45 11.97 -5.99
C GLY A 160 16.42 10.47 -5.62
N ASP A 161 16.69 10.13 -4.35
CA ASP A 161 16.80 8.75 -3.87
C ASP A 161 15.54 8.23 -3.14
N VAL A 162 14.55 9.10 -2.95
CA VAL A 162 13.26 8.77 -2.32
C VAL A 162 12.33 8.10 -3.35
N THR A 163 11.44 7.23 -2.90
CA THR A 163 10.32 6.70 -3.72
C THR A 163 9.64 7.80 -4.54
N ALA A 164 9.60 7.64 -5.86
CA ALA A 164 8.93 8.57 -6.75
C ALA A 164 7.40 8.55 -6.58
N VAL A 165 6.84 7.38 -6.23
CA VAL A 165 5.40 7.23 -5.98
C VAL A 165 5.01 7.93 -4.68
N GLY A 166 5.75 7.66 -3.60
CA GLY A 166 5.52 8.33 -2.31
C GLY A 166 5.77 9.84 -2.37
N TRP A 167 6.81 10.28 -3.09
CA TRP A 167 7.07 11.71 -3.34
C TRP A 167 5.91 12.39 -4.07
N ALA A 168 5.45 11.81 -5.18
CA ALA A 168 4.34 12.36 -5.95
C ALA A 168 3.07 12.46 -5.10
N MET A 169 2.74 11.40 -4.35
CA MET A 169 1.61 11.41 -3.42
C MET A 169 1.76 12.51 -2.35
N ALA A 170 2.93 12.64 -1.74
CA ALA A 170 3.19 13.62 -0.69
C ALA A 170 3.02 15.06 -1.19
N THR A 171 3.54 15.38 -2.38
CA THR A 171 3.40 16.73 -2.95
C THR A 171 1.94 17.10 -3.25
N ASP A 172 1.16 16.16 -3.81
CA ASP A 172 -0.26 16.39 -4.11
C ASP A 172 -1.11 16.49 -2.85
N LEU A 173 -0.79 15.69 -1.83
CA LEU A 173 -1.43 15.82 -0.51
C LEU A 173 -1.09 17.14 0.15
N GLN A 174 0.18 17.56 0.13
CA GLN A 174 0.57 18.83 0.72
C GLN A 174 -0.16 20.02 0.05
N ASP A 175 -0.32 19.99 -1.27
CA ASP A 175 -1.07 21.01 -2.01
C ASP A 175 -2.56 21.03 -1.61
N ALA A 176 -3.19 19.86 -1.52
CA ALA A 176 -4.60 19.73 -1.16
C ALA A 176 -4.89 19.94 0.34
N LEU A 177 -3.85 19.93 1.18
CA LEU A 177 -3.91 20.12 2.63
C LEU A 177 -3.25 21.44 3.05
N ASP A 178 -3.17 22.42 2.15
CA ASP A 178 -2.79 23.80 2.49
C ASP A 178 -1.39 23.90 3.14
N GLY A 179 -0.43 23.13 2.63
CA GLY A 179 0.97 23.18 3.06
C GLY A 179 1.31 22.37 4.30
N VAL A 180 0.42 21.49 4.78
CA VAL A 180 0.69 20.58 5.90
C VAL A 180 2.01 19.80 5.69
N PRO A 181 2.89 19.69 6.70
CA PRO A 181 4.09 18.86 6.61
C PRO A 181 3.75 17.41 6.31
N ILE A 182 4.56 16.75 5.48
CA ILE A 182 4.36 15.35 5.10
C ILE A 182 5.62 14.55 5.41
N GLY A 183 5.48 13.47 6.19
CA GLY A 183 6.49 12.46 6.42
C GLY A 183 6.26 11.23 5.53
N ILE A 184 7.29 10.79 4.82
CA ILE A 184 7.30 9.59 3.99
C ILE A 184 8.15 8.54 4.71
N LEU A 185 7.53 7.43 5.13
CA LEU A 185 8.28 6.23 5.51
C LEU A 185 8.49 5.39 4.26
N ASP A 186 9.68 5.48 3.66
CA ASP A 186 10.07 4.82 2.41
C ASP A 186 10.59 3.40 2.75
N ILE A 187 9.67 2.42 2.81
CA ILE A 187 9.90 1.06 3.32
C ILE A 187 9.57 0.03 2.23
N ASN A 188 10.49 -0.21 1.30
CA ASN A 188 10.28 -1.10 0.16
C ASN A 188 11.53 -1.92 -0.14
N TRP A 189 11.35 -2.97 -0.95
CA TRP A 189 12.46 -3.80 -1.42
C TRP A 189 12.08 -4.53 -2.71
N GLY A 190 12.80 -4.24 -3.80
CA GLY A 190 12.73 -4.89 -5.10
C GLY A 190 12.74 -6.42 -5.09
N GLY A 191 11.90 -7.02 -5.95
CA GLY A 191 11.83 -8.46 -6.16
C GLY A 191 11.11 -9.26 -5.05
N THR A 192 10.65 -8.60 -3.98
CA THR A 192 10.07 -9.28 -2.83
C THR A 192 8.62 -9.72 -3.07
N ARG A 193 8.24 -10.84 -2.46
CA ARG A 193 6.85 -11.30 -2.38
C ARG A 193 6.15 -10.65 -1.19
N ILE A 194 4.83 -10.79 -1.08
CA ILE A 194 4.04 -10.19 0.01
C ILE A 194 4.27 -10.85 1.38
N GLU A 195 4.53 -12.16 1.42
CA GLU A 195 4.64 -12.96 2.63
C GLU A 195 5.65 -12.42 3.67
N PRO A 196 6.91 -12.07 3.34
CA PRO A 196 7.86 -11.57 4.34
C PRO A 196 7.48 -10.23 4.98
N TRP A 197 6.50 -9.50 4.43
CA TRP A 197 6.00 -8.22 4.94
C TRP A 197 4.85 -8.35 5.95
N ILE A 198 4.36 -9.58 6.18
CA ILE A 198 3.28 -9.88 7.12
C ILE A 198 3.90 -10.42 8.41
N ASP A 199 3.35 -10.02 9.57
CA ASP A 199 3.82 -10.52 10.85
C ASP A 199 3.65 -12.05 11.00
N ALA A 200 4.53 -12.67 11.80
CA ALA A 200 4.56 -14.12 11.96
C ALA A 200 3.27 -14.71 12.55
N THR A 201 2.55 -13.98 13.41
CA THR A 201 1.30 -14.45 14.01
C THR A 201 0.20 -14.53 12.94
N THR A 202 0.10 -13.51 12.08
CA THR A 202 -0.86 -13.50 10.99
C THR A 202 -0.54 -14.56 9.94
N LEU A 203 0.74 -14.72 9.54
CA LEU A 203 1.16 -15.77 8.61
C LEU A 203 0.95 -17.17 9.17
N GLY A 204 1.30 -17.38 10.43
CA GLY A 204 1.13 -18.67 11.10
C GLY A 204 -0.33 -19.09 11.20
N ALA A 205 -1.27 -18.15 11.32
CA ALA A 205 -2.70 -18.44 11.37
C ALA A 205 -3.39 -18.48 9.99
N CYS A 206 -2.74 -18.00 8.93
CA CYS A 206 -3.34 -17.86 7.60
C CYS A 206 -3.48 -19.23 6.90
N PRO A 207 -4.67 -19.62 6.40
CA PRO A 207 -4.87 -20.92 5.75
C PRO A 207 -3.98 -21.16 4.53
N VAL A 208 -3.51 -20.10 3.88
CA VAL A 208 -2.62 -20.17 2.71
C VAL A 208 -1.16 -20.48 3.11
N THR A 209 -0.73 -20.04 4.29
CA THR A 209 0.68 -20.10 4.70
C THR A 209 0.95 -20.96 5.93
N HIS A 210 -0.06 -21.30 6.73
CA HIS A 210 0.08 -22.05 8.01
C HIS A 210 1.02 -23.24 7.88
N ASP A 211 0.74 -24.15 6.95
CA ASP A 211 1.53 -25.39 6.79
C ASP A 211 2.96 -25.10 6.33
N ALA A 212 3.13 -24.16 5.40
CA ALA A 212 4.44 -23.78 4.90
C ALA A 212 5.29 -23.06 5.96
N VAL A 213 4.66 -22.27 6.83
CA VAL A 213 5.31 -21.62 7.97
C VAL A 213 5.72 -22.66 9.01
N SER A 214 4.83 -23.60 9.35
CA SER A 214 5.15 -24.68 10.29
C SER A 214 6.34 -25.50 9.80
N GLN A 215 6.34 -25.92 8.53
CA GLN A 215 7.44 -26.68 7.94
C GLN A 215 8.76 -25.89 7.92
N ALA A 216 8.70 -24.58 7.61
CA ALA A 216 9.88 -23.74 7.61
C ALA A 216 10.45 -23.55 9.04
N ASN A 217 9.59 -23.44 10.04
CA ASN A 217 9.99 -23.36 11.45
C ASN A 217 10.66 -24.66 11.91
N ASP A 218 10.06 -25.82 11.60
CA ASP A 218 10.63 -27.13 11.92
C ASP A 218 12.00 -27.33 11.23
N ALA A 219 12.09 -26.92 9.96
CA ALA A 219 13.33 -26.98 9.20
C ALA A 219 14.43 -26.09 9.80
N ALA A 220 14.12 -24.84 10.17
CA ALA A 220 15.07 -23.93 10.81
C ALA A 220 15.48 -24.40 12.23
N ALA A 221 14.57 -25.01 12.97
CA ALA A 221 14.88 -25.61 14.27
C ALA A 221 15.82 -26.83 14.14
N SER A 222 15.69 -27.60 13.06
CA SER A 222 16.55 -28.75 12.77
C SER A 222 17.91 -28.38 12.18
N ASP A 223 17.97 -27.28 11.44
CA ASP A 223 19.14 -26.80 10.71
C ASP A 223 19.16 -25.26 10.69
N PRO A 224 19.97 -24.63 11.57
CA PRO A 224 20.07 -23.17 11.65
C PRO A 224 20.48 -22.51 10.32
N ALA A 225 21.09 -23.22 9.37
CA ALA A 225 21.41 -22.67 8.05
C ALA A 225 20.15 -22.29 7.25
N LYS A 226 18.99 -22.91 7.56
CA LYS A 226 17.70 -22.63 6.90
C LYS A 226 16.95 -21.43 7.49
N GLU A 227 17.47 -20.83 8.56
CA GLU A 227 16.86 -19.64 9.17
C GLU A 227 16.78 -18.48 8.18
N GLY A 228 17.84 -18.25 7.38
CA GLY A 228 17.86 -17.20 6.37
C GLY A 228 16.80 -17.40 5.27
N GLU A 229 16.56 -18.65 4.84
CA GLU A 229 15.51 -18.96 3.86
C GLU A 229 14.11 -18.73 4.43
N ARG A 230 13.89 -19.12 5.69
CA ARG A 230 12.64 -18.84 6.41
C ARG A 230 12.40 -17.34 6.48
N ASP A 231 13.38 -16.55 6.91
CA ASP A 231 13.23 -15.11 7.11
C ASP A 231 12.99 -14.36 5.79
N GLN A 232 13.66 -14.77 4.72
CA GLN A 232 13.39 -14.26 3.37
C GLN A 232 11.95 -14.54 2.91
N ARG A 233 11.37 -15.65 3.38
CA ARG A 233 10.04 -16.09 2.98
C ARG A 233 8.93 -15.55 3.89
N PHE A 234 9.18 -15.42 5.18
CA PHE A 234 8.16 -15.19 6.19
C PHE A 234 8.63 -14.22 7.27
N ALA A 235 7.86 -13.16 7.49
CA ALA A 235 8.02 -12.13 8.52
C ALA A 235 9.38 -11.42 8.63
N GLY A 236 10.44 -11.84 7.95
CA GLY A 236 11.78 -11.27 8.13
C GLY A 236 11.86 -9.79 7.77
N MET A 237 11.15 -9.35 6.72
CA MET A 237 11.07 -7.94 6.34
C MET A 237 10.13 -7.16 7.26
N TYR A 238 9.00 -7.74 7.65
CA TYR A 238 8.14 -7.15 8.67
C TYR A 238 8.93 -6.84 9.94
N ASN A 239 9.67 -7.83 10.43
CA ASN A 239 10.45 -7.75 11.66
C ASN A 239 11.53 -6.68 11.59
N ALA A 240 12.22 -6.53 10.45
CA ALA A 240 13.37 -5.65 10.36
C ALA A 240 13.07 -4.26 9.76
N MET A 241 11.96 -4.13 9.03
CA MET A 241 11.63 -2.92 8.26
C MET A 241 10.31 -2.28 8.68
N ILE A 242 9.33 -3.03 9.22
CA ILE A 242 8.05 -2.48 9.70
C ILE A 242 8.06 -2.31 11.22
N ALA A 243 8.43 -3.36 11.96
CA ALA A 243 8.39 -3.37 13.42
C ALA A 243 9.19 -2.25 14.11
N PRO A 244 10.36 -1.79 13.59
CA PRO A 244 11.07 -0.64 14.16
C PRO A 244 10.25 0.66 14.20
N PHE A 245 9.23 0.77 13.35
CA PHE A 245 8.33 1.92 13.27
C PHE A 245 7.04 1.68 14.03
N VAL A 246 6.84 0.52 14.67
CA VAL A 246 5.65 0.24 15.47
C VAL A 246 5.93 0.65 16.92
N PRO A 247 5.08 1.46 17.57
CA PRO A 247 3.75 1.95 17.15
C PRO A 247 3.73 3.44 16.74
N TYR A 248 4.65 3.89 15.88
CA TYR A 248 4.70 5.28 15.40
C TYR A 248 3.35 5.74 14.85
N GLY A 249 2.99 7.00 15.11
CA GLY A 249 1.78 7.57 14.55
C GLY A 249 1.88 7.67 13.03
N ILE A 250 0.96 7.02 12.31
CA ILE A 250 0.79 7.16 10.86
C ILE A 250 -0.67 7.44 10.50
N ARG A 251 -0.90 8.16 9.39
CA ARG A 251 -2.23 8.39 8.83
C ARG A 251 -2.72 7.18 8.07
N GLY A 252 -1.84 6.54 7.30
CA GLY A 252 -2.16 5.42 6.44
C GLY A 252 -0.94 4.82 5.77
N ALA A 253 -1.17 3.78 4.97
CA ALA A 253 -0.15 3.12 4.20
C ALA A 253 -0.54 3.03 2.73
N VAL A 254 0.46 2.97 1.85
CA VAL A 254 0.29 2.63 0.44
C VAL A 254 1.20 1.47 0.08
N TRP A 255 0.72 0.61 -0.82
CA TRP A 255 1.33 -0.68 -1.16
C TRP A 255 1.39 -0.87 -2.67
N TYR A 256 2.60 -0.91 -3.22
CA TYR A 256 2.83 -1.21 -4.64
C TYR A 256 3.69 -2.47 -4.78
N GLN A 257 3.01 -3.60 -4.86
CA GLN A 257 3.61 -4.91 -5.03
C GLN A 257 2.61 -5.87 -5.65
N GLY A 258 3.15 -6.90 -6.29
CA GLY A 258 2.39 -8.05 -6.72
C GLY A 258 3.10 -8.85 -7.80
N GLU A 259 4.04 -8.24 -8.50
CA GLU A 259 4.75 -8.80 -9.64
C GLU A 259 5.40 -10.14 -9.28
N SER A 260 6.07 -10.23 -8.12
CA SER A 260 6.66 -11.49 -7.63
C SER A 260 5.65 -12.53 -7.16
N ASN A 261 4.36 -12.16 -7.03
CA ASN A 261 3.24 -13.04 -6.71
C ASN A 261 2.29 -13.26 -7.91
N ALA A 262 2.58 -12.75 -9.12
CA ALA A 262 1.66 -12.84 -10.27
C ALA A 262 1.27 -14.28 -10.64
N GLY A 263 2.15 -15.26 -10.38
CA GLY A 263 1.86 -16.69 -10.55
C GLY A 263 1.04 -17.34 -9.42
N GLN A 264 0.67 -16.59 -8.38
CA GLN A 264 0.01 -17.05 -7.15
C GLN A 264 -1.20 -16.17 -6.80
N ALA A 265 -1.94 -15.71 -7.81
CA ALA A 265 -3.04 -14.77 -7.62
C ALA A 265 -4.13 -15.27 -6.66
N GLU A 266 -4.44 -16.56 -6.65
CA GLU A 266 -5.44 -17.12 -5.72
C GLU A 266 -4.99 -16.99 -4.25
N ALA A 267 -3.73 -17.29 -3.95
CA ALA A 267 -3.14 -17.06 -2.63
C ALA A 267 -3.16 -15.56 -2.27
N TYR A 268 -2.90 -14.68 -3.25
CA TYR A 268 -2.87 -13.23 -3.06
C TYR A 268 -4.22 -12.65 -2.62
N ARG A 269 -5.34 -13.27 -3.03
CA ARG A 269 -6.71 -12.89 -2.58
C ARG A 269 -6.85 -12.98 -1.05
N THR A 270 -6.08 -13.84 -0.40
CA THR A 270 -6.04 -13.96 1.07
C THR A 270 -4.89 -13.16 1.68
N LEU A 271 -3.72 -13.18 1.05
CA LEU A 271 -2.51 -12.55 1.59
C LEU A 271 -2.56 -11.02 1.61
N LEU A 272 -3.18 -10.37 0.61
CA LEU A 272 -3.29 -8.91 0.61
C LEU A 272 -4.18 -8.39 1.76
N PRO A 273 -5.40 -8.91 1.98
CA PRO A 273 -6.16 -8.57 3.18
C PRO A 273 -5.44 -8.93 4.49
N ALA A 274 -4.67 -10.03 4.51
CA ALA A 274 -3.85 -10.41 5.67
C ALA A 274 -2.76 -9.37 5.98
N LEU A 275 -2.06 -8.84 4.97
CA LEU A 275 -1.09 -7.76 5.11
C LEU A 275 -1.75 -6.51 5.70
N VAL A 276 -2.90 -6.11 5.16
CA VAL A 276 -3.65 -4.94 5.64
C VAL A 276 -4.03 -5.12 7.11
N SER A 277 -4.58 -6.28 7.48
CA SER A 277 -4.96 -6.59 8.86
C SER A 277 -3.74 -6.63 9.79
N SER A 278 -2.65 -7.27 9.37
CA SER A 278 -1.39 -7.35 10.12
C SER A 278 -0.85 -5.96 10.47
N TRP A 279 -0.75 -5.06 9.48
CA TRP A 279 -0.24 -3.72 9.71
C TRP A 279 -1.20 -2.87 10.55
N ARG A 280 -2.51 -2.97 10.31
CA ARG A 280 -3.51 -2.30 11.15
C ARG A 280 -3.42 -2.73 12.61
N ALA A 281 -3.25 -4.02 12.86
CA ALA A 281 -3.08 -4.54 14.21
C ALA A 281 -1.78 -4.02 14.84
N ALA A 282 -0.67 -4.05 14.10
CA ALA A 282 0.63 -3.56 14.56
C ALA A 282 0.58 -2.09 15.00
N PHE A 283 0.00 -1.22 14.17
CA PHE A 283 -0.13 0.21 14.48
C PHE A 283 -1.30 0.54 15.42
N GLY A 284 -2.11 -0.45 15.83
CA GLY A 284 -3.29 -0.24 16.68
C GLY A 284 -4.39 0.57 16.00
N GLN A 285 -4.57 0.40 14.68
CA GLN A 285 -5.46 1.19 13.84
C GLN A 285 -6.37 0.32 12.95
N PRO A 286 -7.48 -0.24 13.47
CA PRO A 286 -8.33 -1.17 12.70
C PRO A 286 -9.01 -0.56 11.46
N GLN A 287 -9.04 0.77 11.35
CA GLN A 287 -9.64 1.51 10.23
C GLN A 287 -8.62 2.35 9.46
N MET A 288 -7.32 2.02 9.59
CA MET A 288 -6.26 2.73 8.87
C MET A 288 -6.50 2.68 7.36
N PRO A 289 -6.56 3.84 6.67
CA PRO A 289 -6.57 3.91 5.22
C PRO A 289 -5.39 3.15 4.60
N PHE A 290 -5.67 2.34 3.58
CA PHE A 290 -4.67 1.54 2.90
C PHE A 290 -4.83 1.62 1.36
N GLY A 291 -3.85 2.19 0.66
CA GLY A 291 -3.92 2.40 -0.79
C GLY A 291 -3.12 1.34 -1.53
N VAL A 292 -3.77 0.51 -2.34
CA VAL A 292 -3.10 -0.50 -3.16
C VAL A 292 -2.89 0.06 -4.56
N VAL A 293 -1.72 -0.18 -5.14
CA VAL A 293 -1.48 0.10 -6.56
C VAL A 293 -1.71 -1.17 -7.36
N GLN A 294 -2.66 -1.13 -8.30
CA GLN A 294 -2.90 -2.23 -9.21
C GLN A 294 -1.65 -2.44 -10.09
N LEU A 295 -1.33 -3.68 -10.46
CA LEU A 295 -0.19 -3.90 -11.37
C LEU A 295 -0.41 -3.20 -12.72
N ALA A 296 0.63 -2.55 -13.23
CA ALA A 296 0.59 -1.86 -14.52
C ALA A 296 0.52 -2.86 -15.69
N ALA A 297 0.17 -2.39 -16.90
CA ALA A 297 0.32 -3.19 -18.12
C ALA A 297 1.76 -3.68 -18.32
N PHE A 298 1.94 -4.95 -18.67
CA PHE A 298 3.24 -5.56 -18.93
C PHE A 298 3.12 -6.75 -19.89
N MET A 299 4.20 -7.07 -20.61
CA MET A 299 4.31 -8.10 -21.64
C MET A 299 3.66 -7.74 -22.99
N LYS A 300 3.87 -8.59 -24.00
CA LYS A 300 3.23 -8.45 -25.31
C LYS A 300 1.71 -8.57 -25.17
N ALA A 301 0.99 -7.64 -25.80
CA ALA A 301 -0.46 -7.76 -25.94
C ALA A 301 -0.85 -9.05 -26.68
N SER A 302 -1.96 -9.66 -26.26
CA SER A 302 -2.51 -10.82 -26.94
C SER A 302 -3.55 -10.39 -27.97
N ASP A 303 -3.53 -11.04 -29.14
CA ASP A 303 -4.51 -10.81 -30.21
C ASP A 303 -5.88 -11.43 -29.85
N GLU A 304 -5.89 -12.48 -29.04
CA GLU A 304 -7.08 -13.18 -28.57
C GLU A 304 -7.37 -12.89 -27.09
N PRO A 305 -8.61 -13.10 -26.59
CA PRO A 305 -8.92 -13.02 -25.17
C PRO A 305 -8.13 -14.07 -24.37
N ALA A 306 -6.96 -13.68 -23.86
CA ALA A 306 -6.05 -14.56 -23.14
C ALA A 306 -6.23 -14.45 -21.61
N GLN A 307 -5.96 -15.55 -20.92
CA GLN A 307 -5.89 -15.58 -19.46
C GLN A 307 -4.43 -15.62 -19.04
N GLY A 308 -3.96 -14.56 -18.39
CA GLY A 308 -2.61 -14.46 -17.85
C GLY A 308 -2.63 -14.20 -16.35
N GLY A 309 -1.59 -14.64 -15.64
CA GLY A 309 -1.49 -14.52 -14.18
C GLY A 309 -1.58 -13.06 -13.70
N TRP A 310 -1.17 -12.12 -14.55
CA TRP A 310 -1.21 -10.70 -14.25
C TRP A 310 -2.64 -10.17 -14.12
N ALA A 311 -3.54 -10.57 -15.02
CA ALA A 311 -4.96 -10.20 -14.94
C ALA A 311 -5.62 -10.75 -13.67
N HIS A 312 -5.29 -11.99 -13.31
CA HIS A 312 -5.78 -12.60 -12.06
C HIS A 312 -5.27 -11.87 -10.82
N LEU A 313 -4.01 -11.42 -10.81
CA LEU A 313 -3.48 -10.67 -9.68
C LEU A 313 -4.12 -9.28 -9.56
N ARG A 314 -4.35 -8.59 -10.68
CA ARG A 314 -5.11 -7.32 -10.69
C ARG A 314 -6.52 -7.49 -10.14
N ASP A 315 -7.15 -8.63 -10.41
CA ASP A 315 -8.47 -8.98 -9.87
C ASP A 315 -8.43 -9.22 -8.37
N ALA A 316 -7.38 -9.87 -7.85
CA ALA A 316 -7.17 -10.03 -6.41
C ALA A 316 -6.95 -8.68 -5.70
N GLN A 317 -6.21 -7.76 -6.32
CA GLN A 317 -6.03 -6.38 -5.82
C GLN A 317 -7.35 -5.60 -5.84
N LEU A 318 -8.16 -5.76 -6.88
CA LEU A 318 -9.50 -5.19 -6.97
C LEU A 318 -10.43 -5.75 -5.89
N GLU A 319 -10.46 -7.07 -5.71
CA GLU A 319 -11.29 -7.72 -4.70
C GLU A 319 -10.98 -7.22 -3.29
N ALA A 320 -9.70 -7.07 -2.93
CA ALA A 320 -9.30 -6.52 -1.64
C ALA A 320 -9.87 -5.10 -1.41
N ALA A 321 -9.81 -4.23 -2.41
CA ALA A 321 -10.37 -2.88 -2.33
C ALA A 321 -11.91 -2.88 -2.30
N GLN A 322 -12.57 -3.85 -2.95
CA GLN A 322 -14.03 -3.97 -2.91
C GLN A 322 -14.54 -4.45 -1.55
N CYS A 323 -13.81 -5.37 -0.90
CA CYS A 323 -14.22 -5.97 0.38
C CYS A 323 -14.02 -5.07 1.60
N ASP A 324 -13.17 -4.04 1.52
CA ASP A 324 -12.87 -3.16 2.66
C ASP A 324 -13.04 -1.67 2.29
N PRO A 325 -13.94 -0.92 2.95
CA PRO A 325 -14.19 0.50 2.66
C PRO A 325 -12.99 1.42 2.89
N LYS A 326 -11.99 0.99 3.67
CA LYS A 326 -10.76 1.75 3.94
C LYS A 326 -9.60 1.36 3.01
N VAL A 327 -9.79 0.37 2.14
CA VAL A 327 -8.83 0.01 1.10
C VAL A 327 -9.23 0.69 -0.21
N GLY A 328 -8.23 1.31 -0.86
CA GLY A 328 -8.35 1.87 -2.20
C GLY A 328 -7.47 1.18 -3.22
N LEU A 329 -7.74 1.44 -4.49
CA LEU A 329 -6.99 0.92 -5.63
C LEU A 329 -6.65 2.04 -6.61
N ALA A 330 -5.37 2.31 -6.78
CA ALA A 330 -4.85 3.10 -7.90
C ALA A 330 -4.73 2.17 -9.12
N ILE A 331 -5.66 2.30 -10.06
CA ILE A 331 -5.60 1.62 -11.37
C ILE A 331 -4.39 2.16 -12.14
N THR A 332 -3.65 1.32 -12.87
CA THR A 332 -2.42 1.72 -13.60
C THR A 332 -2.27 1.02 -14.97
N THR A 333 -3.32 0.38 -15.47
CA THR A 333 -3.29 -0.34 -16.76
C THR A 333 -2.95 0.54 -17.96
N ASP A 334 -3.18 1.85 -17.86
CA ASP A 334 -2.84 2.87 -18.84
C ASP A 334 -1.44 3.48 -18.67
N ILE A 335 -0.73 3.14 -17.59
CA ILE A 335 0.60 3.66 -17.24
C ILE A 335 1.72 2.68 -17.61
N GLY A 336 1.38 1.40 -17.83
CA GLY A 336 2.34 0.32 -18.06
C GLY A 336 3.11 0.41 -19.37
N ASP A 337 4.12 -0.45 -19.49
CA ASP A 337 4.99 -0.60 -20.65
C ASP A 337 5.05 -2.09 -21.02
N ALA A 338 4.93 -2.42 -22.30
CA ALA A 338 4.92 -3.81 -22.76
C ALA A 338 6.27 -4.50 -22.51
N ASP A 339 7.37 -3.76 -22.62
CA ASP A 339 8.73 -4.29 -22.61
C ASP A 339 9.45 -4.02 -21.28
N ASP A 340 8.88 -3.17 -20.42
CA ASP A 340 9.42 -2.84 -19.10
C ASP A 340 8.36 -2.99 -17.99
N ILE A 341 8.64 -3.90 -17.06
CA ILE A 341 7.83 -4.13 -15.86
C ILE A 341 7.82 -2.91 -14.91
N HIS A 342 8.72 -1.94 -15.11
CA HIS A 342 8.86 -0.74 -14.29
C HIS A 342 8.46 0.54 -15.04
N PRO A 343 7.15 0.85 -15.14
CA PRO A 343 6.71 2.05 -15.85
C PRO A 343 7.23 3.32 -15.17
N ARG A 344 7.79 4.24 -15.97
CA ARG A 344 8.49 5.44 -15.46
C ARG A 344 7.56 6.57 -15.00
N ASN A 345 6.30 6.59 -15.42
CA ASN A 345 5.33 7.61 -15.01
C ASN A 345 4.80 7.35 -13.58
N LYS A 346 5.70 7.46 -12.60
CA LYS A 346 5.41 7.32 -11.16
C LYS A 346 4.58 8.49 -10.62
N ARG A 347 4.69 9.66 -11.25
CA ARG A 347 3.92 10.86 -10.91
C ARG A 347 2.42 10.60 -10.94
N GLU A 348 1.93 9.98 -12.01
CA GLU A 348 0.52 9.66 -12.17
C GLU A 348 0.05 8.61 -11.16
N VAL A 349 0.89 7.62 -10.83
CA VAL A 349 0.59 6.63 -9.77
C VAL A 349 0.42 7.32 -8.41
N GLY A 350 1.37 8.17 -8.02
CA GLY A 350 1.30 8.93 -6.76
C GLY A 350 0.10 9.88 -6.71
N ARG A 351 -0.24 10.55 -7.83
CA ARG A 351 -1.45 11.38 -7.95
C ARG A 351 -2.71 10.58 -7.67
N ARG A 352 -2.85 9.38 -8.24
CA ARG A 352 -4.03 8.51 -8.03
C ARG A 352 -4.15 8.06 -6.57
N LEU A 353 -3.03 7.76 -5.92
CA LEU A 353 -3.01 7.47 -4.48
C LEU A 353 -3.40 8.70 -3.65
N ALA A 354 -2.91 9.90 -3.97
CA ALA A 354 -3.31 11.12 -3.28
C ALA A 354 -4.81 11.39 -3.41
N LEU A 355 -5.40 11.17 -4.59
CA LEU A 355 -6.84 11.35 -4.82
C LEU A 355 -7.69 10.39 -3.99
N TRP A 356 -7.28 9.12 -3.91
CA TRP A 356 -7.90 8.16 -3.00
C TRP A 356 -7.73 8.57 -1.53
N ALA A 357 -6.54 8.99 -1.11
CA ALA A 357 -6.29 9.38 0.27
C ALA A 357 -7.13 10.60 0.68
N LEU A 358 -7.33 11.57 -0.23
CA LEU A 358 -8.21 12.73 -0.04
C LEU A 358 -9.67 12.35 0.24
N ASP A 359 -10.14 11.23 -0.31
CA ASP A 359 -11.44 10.64 0.01
C ASP A 359 -11.37 9.88 1.35
N ALA A 360 -10.54 8.83 1.41
CA ALA A 360 -10.57 7.82 2.47
C ALA A 360 -10.13 8.32 3.84
N ALA A 361 -9.19 9.29 3.89
CA ALA A 361 -8.61 9.81 5.12
C ALA A 361 -9.17 11.19 5.51
N TYR A 362 -9.67 11.98 4.56
CA TYR A 362 -10.00 13.40 4.79
C TYR A 362 -11.41 13.81 4.37
N ALA A 363 -12.15 12.96 3.66
CA ALA A 363 -13.47 13.29 3.09
C ALA A 363 -13.49 14.63 2.30
N LYS A 364 -12.34 15.03 1.74
CA LYS A 364 -12.17 16.31 1.02
C LYS A 364 -12.54 16.19 -0.47
N ARG A 365 -12.56 14.98 -1.02
CA ARG A 365 -12.82 14.74 -2.44
C ARG A 365 -13.53 13.41 -2.61
N SER A 366 -14.63 13.37 -3.37
CA SER A 366 -15.25 12.10 -3.75
C SER A 366 -14.38 11.41 -4.81
N TRP A 367 -13.89 10.22 -4.47
CA TRP A 367 -13.06 9.40 -5.35
C TRP A 367 -13.50 7.93 -5.32
N PRO A 368 -13.66 7.28 -6.48
CA PRO A 368 -14.06 5.88 -6.50
C PRO A 368 -12.93 5.02 -5.93
N ARG A 369 -13.22 4.31 -4.85
CA ARG A 369 -12.22 3.53 -4.10
C ARG A 369 -11.51 2.49 -4.97
N ALA A 370 -12.21 1.85 -5.89
CA ALA A 370 -11.66 0.78 -6.73
C ALA A 370 -12.13 0.84 -8.19
N GLY A 371 -12.34 2.06 -8.69
CA GLY A 371 -13.15 2.29 -9.89
C GLY A 371 -14.65 2.16 -9.62
N PRO A 372 -15.50 2.43 -10.63
CA PRO A 372 -16.95 2.35 -10.48
C PRO A 372 -17.41 0.89 -10.27
N PRO A 373 -18.29 0.62 -9.28
CA PRO A 373 -18.95 -0.67 -9.16
C PRO A 373 -19.71 -1.02 -10.45
N ILE A 374 -19.81 -2.32 -10.73
CA ILE A 374 -20.49 -2.82 -11.93
C ILE A 374 -21.63 -3.76 -11.58
N THR A 375 -22.67 -3.74 -12.42
CA THR A 375 -23.70 -4.77 -12.46
C THR A 375 -23.80 -5.30 -13.89
N VAL A 376 -23.91 -6.63 -14.05
CA VAL A 376 -24.07 -7.26 -15.36
C VAL A 376 -25.48 -7.83 -15.47
N SER A 377 -26.20 -7.46 -16.52
CA SER A 377 -27.53 -7.96 -16.84
C SER A 377 -27.61 -8.46 -18.28
N ARG A 378 -28.65 -9.24 -18.60
CA ARG A 378 -28.92 -9.74 -19.96
C ARG A 378 -30.11 -9.01 -20.55
N ALA A 379 -30.02 -8.67 -21.82
CA ALA A 379 -31.13 -8.14 -22.60
C ALA A 379 -31.34 -8.97 -23.86
N GLN A 380 -32.58 -9.00 -24.35
CA GLN A 380 -32.94 -9.68 -25.59
C GLN A 380 -33.87 -8.83 -26.43
N SER A 381 -33.69 -8.88 -27.75
CA SER A 381 -34.51 -8.13 -28.71
C SER A 381 -34.61 -8.90 -30.02
N MET A 382 -35.74 -8.74 -30.74
CA MET A 382 -35.87 -9.24 -32.11
C MET A 382 -35.21 -8.26 -33.08
N VAL A 383 -34.27 -8.73 -33.91
CA VAL A 383 -33.62 -7.96 -34.98
C VAL A 383 -33.66 -8.80 -36.25
N ASP A 384 -34.27 -8.28 -37.31
CA ASP A 384 -34.46 -8.96 -38.60
C ASP A 384 -35.05 -10.38 -38.46
N GLY A 385 -36.07 -10.51 -37.60
CA GLY A 385 -36.75 -11.79 -37.34
C GLY A 385 -35.93 -12.79 -36.49
N SER A 386 -34.73 -12.43 -36.06
CA SER A 386 -33.86 -13.27 -35.22
C SER A 386 -33.76 -12.72 -33.79
N LEU A 387 -33.84 -13.62 -32.80
CA LEU A 387 -33.60 -13.25 -31.40
C LEU A 387 -32.11 -12.93 -31.20
N ARG A 388 -31.81 -11.71 -30.72
CA ARG A 388 -30.46 -11.29 -30.35
C ARG A 388 -30.39 -11.12 -28.84
N ARG A 389 -29.43 -11.78 -28.19
CA ARG A 389 -29.12 -11.59 -26.77
C ARG A 389 -27.85 -10.77 -26.61
N ARG A 390 -27.81 -9.96 -25.57
CA ARG A 390 -26.71 -9.02 -25.27
C ARG A 390 -26.44 -9.01 -23.77
N LEU A 391 -25.20 -8.73 -23.40
CA LEU A 391 -24.86 -8.34 -22.03
C LEU A 391 -24.90 -6.82 -21.89
N ILE A 392 -25.37 -6.34 -20.76
CA ILE A 392 -25.33 -4.93 -20.37
C ILE A 392 -24.49 -4.85 -19.11
N VAL A 393 -23.36 -4.13 -19.20
CA VAL A 393 -22.54 -3.77 -18.04
C VAL A 393 -22.92 -2.36 -17.63
N SER A 394 -23.57 -2.22 -16.47
CA SER A 394 -23.95 -0.95 -15.89
C SER A 394 -22.92 -0.54 -14.84
N PHE A 395 -22.56 0.74 -14.83
CA PHE A 395 -21.56 1.31 -13.93
C PHE A 395 -22.21 2.30 -12.98
N ASP A 396 -21.93 2.14 -11.69
CA ASP A 396 -22.36 3.06 -10.65
C ASP A 396 -21.26 4.10 -10.36
N ASP A 397 -21.66 5.30 -9.92
CA ASP A 397 -20.75 6.35 -9.49
C ASP A 397 -19.60 6.69 -10.48
N LEU A 398 -19.95 6.91 -11.75
CA LEU A 398 -18.98 7.31 -12.78
C LEU A 398 -18.42 8.74 -12.60
N GLY A 399 -18.99 9.55 -11.71
CA GLY A 399 -18.60 10.96 -11.55
C GLY A 399 -18.83 11.83 -12.80
N GLY A 400 -19.66 11.39 -13.74
CA GLY A 400 -19.95 12.06 -15.01
C GLY A 400 -20.17 11.06 -16.16
N PRO A 401 -20.25 11.53 -17.42
CA PRO A 401 -20.49 10.66 -18.56
C PRO A 401 -19.27 9.79 -18.89
N MET A 402 -19.51 8.50 -19.16
CA MET A 402 -18.49 7.56 -19.65
C MET A 402 -18.00 7.95 -21.04
N ARG A 403 -16.70 7.79 -21.29
CA ARG A 403 -16.06 8.10 -22.59
C ARG A 403 -14.95 7.10 -22.91
N THR A 404 -14.49 7.11 -24.15
CA THR A 404 -13.26 6.42 -24.56
C THR A 404 -12.09 7.41 -24.59
N ARG A 405 -10.91 6.96 -24.16
CA ARG A 405 -9.67 7.75 -24.09
C ARG A 405 -9.20 8.26 -25.45
N ASP A 406 -9.48 7.50 -26.50
CA ASP A 406 -9.04 7.72 -27.88
C ASP A 406 -10.16 8.23 -28.80
N HIS A 407 -11.36 8.49 -28.24
CA HIS A 407 -12.57 8.84 -28.99
C HIS A 407 -13.01 7.77 -30.02
N ALA A 408 -12.48 6.55 -29.93
CA ALA A 408 -12.90 5.42 -30.75
C ALA A 408 -14.11 4.71 -30.14
N GLN A 409 -14.59 3.65 -30.81
CA GLN A 409 -15.59 2.76 -30.23
C GLN A 409 -15.03 2.09 -28.95
N PRO A 410 -15.90 1.77 -27.97
CA PRO A 410 -15.48 1.01 -26.79
C PRO A 410 -14.89 -0.33 -27.20
N ASP A 411 -13.77 -0.72 -26.58
CA ASP A 411 -13.07 -1.97 -26.90
C ASP A 411 -12.49 -2.61 -25.63
N GLY A 412 -11.87 -3.79 -25.74
CA GLY A 412 -11.25 -4.52 -24.63
C GLY A 412 -12.22 -5.39 -23.82
N PHE A 413 -13.42 -5.64 -24.37
CA PHE A 413 -14.43 -6.53 -23.78
C PHE A 413 -14.38 -7.92 -24.41
N ALA A 414 -14.33 -8.95 -23.57
CA ALA A 414 -14.50 -10.33 -23.99
C ALA A 414 -15.75 -10.93 -23.33
N ILE A 415 -16.54 -11.69 -24.10
CA ILE A 415 -17.75 -12.37 -23.61
C ILE A 415 -17.70 -13.87 -23.90
N ALA A 416 -18.38 -14.65 -23.07
CA ALA A 416 -18.50 -16.10 -23.21
C ALA A 416 -19.93 -16.57 -22.95
N GLY A 417 -20.30 -17.69 -23.57
CA GLY A 417 -21.50 -18.46 -23.21
C GLY A 417 -21.24 -19.36 -22.01
N GLU A 418 -22.14 -20.33 -21.76
CA GLU A 418 -21.97 -21.30 -20.67
C GLU A 418 -20.74 -22.21 -20.83
N ASP A 419 -20.19 -22.29 -22.04
CA ASP A 419 -18.97 -23.04 -22.33
C ASP A 419 -17.68 -22.37 -21.81
N GLY A 420 -17.77 -21.12 -21.33
CA GLY A 420 -16.65 -20.36 -20.81
C GLY A 420 -15.61 -19.97 -21.86
N ARG A 421 -15.90 -20.10 -23.16
CA ARG A 421 -14.99 -19.70 -24.24
C ARG A 421 -15.16 -18.22 -24.56
N PHE A 422 -14.16 -17.44 -24.17
CA PHE A 422 -14.18 -15.99 -24.36
C PHE A 422 -13.78 -15.61 -25.78
N VAL A 423 -14.60 -14.78 -26.42
CA VAL A 423 -14.31 -14.10 -27.69
C VAL A 423 -14.40 -12.59 -27.49
N TRP A 424 -13.75 -11.82 -28.35
CA TRP A 424 -13.91 -10.36 -28.34
C TRP A 424 -15.36 -9.96 -28.67
N ALA A 425 -15.87 -8.98 -27.92
CA ALA A 425 -17.22 -8.47 -28.07
C ALA A 425 -17.22 -7.16 -28.87
N HIS A 426 -18.26 -6.96 -29.68
CA HIS A 426 -18.67 -5.62 -30.07
C HIS A 426 -19.27 -4.91 -28.86
N ALA A 427 -19.01 -3.61 -28.75
CA ALA A 427 -19.45 -2.80 -27.62
C ALA A 427 -20.00 -1.44 -28.07
N THR A 428 -20.96 -0.92 -27.31
CA THR A 428 -21.50 0.43 -27.51
C THR A 428 -21.86 1.05 -26.16
N ILE A 429 -21.44 2.29 -25.92
CA ILE A 429 -21.83 3.06 -24.73
C ILE A 429 -23.28 3.51 -24.88
N SER A 430 -24.08 3.30 -23.83
CA SER A 430 -25.44 3.81 -23.67
C SER A 430 -25.60 4.37 -22.27
N GLY A 431 -25.50 5.70 -22.13
CA GLY A 431 -25.53 6.37 -20.83
C GLY A 431 -24.39 5.91 -19.91
N ALA A 432 -24.74 5.35 -18.76
CA ALA A 432 -23.82 4.77 -17.77
C ALA A 432 -23.58 3.26 -17.98
N SER A 433 -23.93 2.71 -19.14
CA SER A 433 -23.81 1.29 -19.43
C SER A 433 -23.08 1.04 -20.75
N VAL A 434 -22.52 -0.17 -20.89
CA VAL A 434 -21.97 -0.69 -22.14
C VAL A 434 -22.76 -1.92 -22.55
N ILE A 435 -23.26 -1.92 -23.78
CA ILE A 435 -24.00 -3.03 -24.39
C ILE A 435 -23.05 -3.87 -25.22
N LEU A 436 -23.02 -5.18 -24.98
CA LEU A 436 -22.04 -6.12 -25.53
C LEU A 436 -22.71 -7.27 -26.31
N TRP A 437 -22.13 -7.65 -27.45
CA TRP A 437 -22.56 -8.82 -28.23
C TRP A 437 -21.44 -9.36 -29.12
N SER A 438 -21.56 -10.61 -29.57
CA SER A 438 -20.73 -11.20 -30.62
C SER A 438 -21.55 -12.21 -31.43
N PRO A 439 -21.43 -12.26 -32.76
CA PRO A 439 -22.05 -13.32 -33.56
C PRO A 439 -21.60 -14.74 -33.17
N GLU A 440 -20.40 -14.87 -32.61
CA GLU A 440 -19.81 -16.14 -32.18
C GLU A 440 -20.37 -16.63 -30.84
N VAL A 441 -20.98 -15.74 -30.05
CA VAL A 441 -21.61 -16.06 -28.76
C VAL A 441 -23.07 -15.58 -28.76
N PRO A 442 -24.01 -16.39 -29.29
CA PRO A 442 -25.42 -16.01 -29.41
C PRO A 442 -26.17 -15.88 -28.07
N ASP A 443 -25.67 -16.51 -27.00
CA ASP A 443 -26.22 -16.44 -25.64
C ASP A 443 -25.11 -16.14 -24.62
N PRO A 444 -24.66 -14.89 -24.52
CA PRO A 444 -23.56 -14.52 -23.63
C PRO A 444 -24.03 -14.49 -22.18
N VAL A 445 -23.24 -15.11 -21.29
CA VAL A 445 -23.53 -15.20 -19.85
C VAL A 445 -22.45 -14.54 -18.98
N SER A 446 -21.24 -14.39 -19.52
CA SER A 446 -20.08 -13.84 -18.80
C SER A 446 -19.39 -12.77 -19.64
N VAL A 447 -18.86 -11.76 -18.96
CA VAL A 447 -18.04 -10.67 -19.50
C VAL A 447 -16.77 -10.48 -18.68
N ARG A 448 -15.69 -10.14 -19.38
CA ARG A 448 -14.43 -9.62 -18.85
C ARG A 448 -14.03 -8.35 -19.60
N TYR A 449 -13.41 -7.41 -18.90
CA TYR A 449 -12.90 -6.16 -19.48
C TYR A 449 -11.45 -5.95 -19.06
N ALA A 450 -10.61 -5.49 -20.00
CA ALA A 450 -9.17 -5.28 -19.79
C ALA A 450 -8.45 -6.51 -19.19
N TRP A 451 -8.95 -7.71 -19.51
CA TRP A 451 -8.52 -8.98 -18.92
C TRP A 451 -7.39 -9.62 -19.72
N SER A 452 -6.19 -9.05 -19.62
CA SER A 452 -4.96 -9.60 -20.17
C SER A 452 -3.75 -9.01 -19.44
N ASP A 453 -2.56 -9.57 -19.67
CA ASP A 453 -1.33 -9.05 -19.06
C ASP A 453 -1.04 -7.61 -19.52
N ASN A 454 -1.23 -7.35 -20.82
CA ASN A 454 -1.17 -6.02 -21.43
C ASN A 454 -2.49 -5.69 -22.17
N PRO A 455 -3.44 -4.97 -21.53
CA PRO A 455 -4.77 -4.70 -22.09
C PRO A 455 -4.78 -3.45 -22.97
N THR A 456 -4.01 -3.45 -24.07
CA THR A 456 -3.91 -2.29 -24.99
C THR A 456 -5.24 -1.87 -25.62
N ARG A 457 -6.19 -2.80 -25.75
CA ARG A 457 -7.54 -2.55 -26.28
C ARG A 457 -8.45 -1.79 -25.29
N ALA A 458 -8.12 -1.78 -24.00
CA ALA A 458 -8.94 -1.13 -22.99
C ALA A 458 -8.85 0.39 -23.13
N ASN A 459 -9.98 1.03 -23.43
CA ASN A 459 -10.04 2.47 -23.68
C ASN A 459 -11.11 3.21 -22.87
N LEU A 460 -11.87 2.56 -22.00
CA LEU A 460 -12.90 3.22 -21.20
C LEU A 460 -12.33 4.12 -20.12
N MET A 461 -12.95 5.29 -19.97
CA MET A 461 -12.74 6.24 -18.89
C MET A 461 -14.05 6.60 -18.20
N ASP A 462 -13.97 6.84 -16.89
CA ASP A 462 -15.06 7.42 -16.12
C ASP A 462 -15.21 8.93 -16.39
N GLY A 463 -16.23 9.55 -15.81
CA GLY A 463 -16.51 10.98 -15.95
C GLY A 463 -15.48 11.89 -15.29
N ARG A 464 -14.58 11.35 -14.48
CA ARG A 464 -13.46 12.05 -13.81
C ARG A 464 -12.18 11.99 -14.64
N GLY A 465 -12.21 11.33 -15.80
CA GLY A 465 -11.05 11.15 -16.68
C GLY A 465 -10.13 10.02 -16.23
N MET A 466 -10.64 9.06 -15.45
CA MET A 466 -9.86 7.92 -14.95
C MET A 466 -10.13 6.67 -15.79
N PRO A 467 -9.11 5.84 -16.04
CA PRO A 467 -9.33 4.56 -16.70
C PRO A 467 -10.25 3.67 -15.86
N ILE A 468 -11.18 2.99 -16.53
CA ILE A 468 -11.89 1.87 -15.92
C ILE A 468 -10.89 0.71 -15.80
N GLY A 469 -10.76 0.15 -14.59
CA GLY A 469 -9.86 -0.96 -14.32
C GLY A 469 -10.39 -2.29 -14.86
N PRO A 470 -9.55 -3.34 -14.90
CA PRO A 470 -9.98 -4.67 -15.27
C PRO A 470 -11.06 -5.22 -14.34
N PHE A 471 -12.01 -5.96 -14.89
CA PHE A 471 -13.03 -6.66 -14.12
C PHE A 471 -13.50 -7.93 -14.83
N ARG A 472 -14.18 -8.78 -14.07
CA ARG A 472 -14.87 -9.98 -14.57
C ARG A 472 -16.18 -10.20 -13.83
N SER A 473 -17.12 -10.87 -14.50
CA SER A 473 -18.42 -11.27 -13.91
C SER A 473 -18.46 -12.74 -13.47
N ASP A 474 -17.44 -13.52 -13.81
CA ASP A 474 -17.36 -14.96 -13.58
C ASP A 474 -16.31 -15.31 -12.51
N ARG A 475 -16.09 -14.43 -11.52
CA ARG A 475 -15.10 -14.68 -10.46
C ARG A 475 -15.54 -15.89 -9.62
N PRO A 476 -14.66 -16.90 -9.42
CA PRO A 476 -14.98 -17.99 -8.51
C PRO A 476 -15.03 -17.49 -7.06
N ALA A 477 -15.87 -18.13 -6.24
CA ALA A 477 -15.84 -17.92 -4.80
C ALA A 477 -14.43 -18.19 -4.26
N ARG A 478 -13.99 -17.41 -3.27
CA ARG A 478 -12.77 -17.72 -2.54
C ARG A 478 -12.98 -19.01 -1.75
N ASP A 479 -11.89 -19.73 -1.48
CA ASP A 479 -11.92 -20.85 -0.55
C ASP A 479 -12.61 -20.47 0.78
N ALA A 480 -13.51 -21.34 1.25
CA ALA A 480 -14.38 -21.05 2.38
C ALA A 480 -13.60 -20.90 3.71
N ALA A 481 -12.49 -21.62 3.87
CA ALA A 481 -11.65 -21.49 5.07
C ALA A 481 -10.90 -20.15 5.04
N CYS A 482 -10.41 -19.72 3.88
CA CYS A 482 -9.81 -18.39 3.70
C CYS A 482 -10.83 -17.27 3.99
N ASP A 483 -12.04 -17.37 3.45
CA ASP A 483 -13.11 -16.38 3.70
C ASP A 483 -13.53 -16.32 5.16
N ALA A 484 -13.72 -17.48 5.80
CA ALA A 484 -14.09 -17.54 7.21
C ALA A 484 -13.00 -16.95 8.11
N TRP A 485 -11.73 -17.20 7.79
CA TRP A 485 -10.59 -16.65 8.51
C TRP A 485 -10.48 -15.13 8.37
N LEU A 486 -10.68 -14.59 7.16
CA LEU A 486 -10.63 -13.14 6.93
C LEU A 486 -11.74 -12.38 7.66
N ARG A 487 -12.94 -12.95 7.81
CA ARG A 487 -14.06 -12.29 8.52
C ARG A 487 -13.81 -12.10 10.02
N GLN A 488 -12.83 -12.78 10.60
CA GLN A 488 -12.47 -12.68 12.02
C GLN A 488 -11.46 -11.56 12.30
N ARG A 489 -11.05 -10.83 11.28
CA ARG A 489 -9.95 -9.86 11.29
C ARG A 489 -10.41 -8.53 10.69
#